data_AF-A0A1I8ATS5-F1
#
_entry.id   AF-A0A1I8ATS5-F1
#
_cell.length_a   1.000
_cell.length_b   1.000
_cell.length_c   1.000
_cell.angle_alpha   90.00
_cell.angle_beta   90.00
_cell.angle_gamma   90.00
#
_symmetry.space_group_name_H-M   'P 1'
#
loop_
_entity.id
_entity.type
_entity.pdbx_description
1 polymer ?
#
loop_
_entity_poly.entity_id
_entity_poly.type
_entity_poly.pdbx_seq_one_letter_code
_entity_poly.pdbx_strand_id
1 'polypeptide(L)'
;MTGIPDTLMPPFVGRLPDEDIRALAKMIKNEPVVERSWDMDQIRASVKVLVDESTLPGKPNYEIDSVYDLMVIMARGRYGRGDGSNQARAVFINGKNNQKVGEIATVGAPHIMEFSPSHERWGYLKSDDGHVYKIDLYTLQIVRQAKVGLTGTGIALSKDGKWLALSSFVP
;
A
#
# COMPACT_ATOMS: atom_id res chain seq x y z
N MET A 1 -23.89 -0.99 -19.06
CA MET A 1 -22.99 -0.29 -20.00
C MET A 1 -22.43 0.99 -19.36
N THR A 2 -23.26 1.76 -18.65
CA THR A 2 -22.83 2.90 -17.83
C THR A 2 -22.13 2.43 -16.56
N GLY A 3 -21.03 3.09 -16.18
CA GLY A 3 -20.36 2.91 -14.89
C GLY A 3 -21.15 3.57 -13.77
N ILE A 4 -20.55 3.72 -12.59
CA ILE A 4 -21.18 4.43 -11.47
C ILE A 4 -20.62 5.87 -11.47
N PRO A 5 -21.46 6.90 -11.72
CA PRO A 5 -21.04 8.30 -11.68
C PRO A 5 -20.35 8.63 -10.35
N ASP A 6 -19.37 9.53 -10.39
CA ASP A 6 -18.62 10.01 -9.22
C ASP A 6 -17.89 8.93 -8.41
N THR A 7 -17.63 7.76 -9.02
CA THR A 7 -16.78 6.72 -8.44
C THR A 7 -15.55 6.44 -9.31
N LEU A 8 -14.65 5.59 -8.80
CA LEU A 8 -13.54 5.04 -9.58
C LEU A 8 -13.97 3.93 -10.57
N MET A 9 -15.27 3.71 -10.79
CA MET A 9 -15.85 2.69 -11.68
C MET A 9 -16.41 3.32 -12.96
N PRO A 10 -15.58 3.65 -13.96
CA PRO A 10 -16.02 4.29 -15.20
C PRO A 10 -16.88 3.35 -16.07
N PRO A 11 -17.65 3.89 -17.03
CA PRO A 11 -18.33 3.09 -18.04
C PRO A 11 -17.33 2.36 -18.95
N PHE A 12 -17.71 1.18 -19.44
CA PHE A 12 -16.96 0.42 -20.44
C PHE A 12 -17.40 0.71 -21.89
N VAL A 13 -18.41 1.57 -22.08
CA VAL A 13 -18.89 2.00 -23.41
C VAL A 13 -17.74 2.59 -24.23
N GLY A 14 -17.58 2.13 -25.47
CA GLY A 14 -16.51 2.57 -26.37
C GLY A 14 -15.12 2.02 -26.02
N ARG A 15 -15.01 1.15 -25.00
CA ARG A 15 -13.79 0.41 -24.64
C ARG A 15 -13.94 -1.09 -24.87
N LEU A 16 -15.14 -1.63 -24.65
CA LEU A 16 -15.48 -3.03 -24.91
C LEU A 16 -16.75 -3.12 -25.77
N PRO A 17 -16.82 -4.07 -26.72
CA PRO A 17 -18.06 -4.43 -27.38
C PRO A 17 -19.15 -4.92 -26.41
N ASP A 18 -20.42 -4.75 -26.78
CA ASP A 18 -21.55 -5.17 -25.94
C ASP A 18 -21.56 -6.68 -25.65
N GLU A 19 -21.07 -7.49 -26.59
CA GLU A 19 -20.93 -8.94 -26.41
C GLU A 19 -19.93 -9.29 -25.31
N ASP A 20 -18.78 -8.61 -25.27
CA ASP A 20 -17.75 -8.80 -24.24
C ASP A 20 -18.23 -8.35 -22.88
N ILE A 21 -18.94 -7.22 -22.81
CA ILE A 21 -19.54 -6.74 -21.56
C ILE A 21 -20.53 -7.78 -21.01
N ARG A 22 -21.37 -8.37 -21.88
CA ARG A 22 -22.30 -9.44 -21.49
C ARG A 22 -21.58 -10.73 -21.10
N ALA A 23 -20.53 -11.10 -21.82
CA ALA A 23 -19.72 -12.28 -21.51
C ALA A 23 -19.03 -12.13 -20.15
N LEU A 24 -18.43 -10.96 -19.88
CA LEU A 24 -17.80 -10.64 -18.59
C LEU A 24 -18.82 -10.67 -17.44
N ALA A 25 -20.00 -10.07 -17.63
CA ALA A 25 -21.06 -10.13 -16.64
C ALA A 25 -21.52 -11.58 -16.37
N LYS A 26 -21.62 -12.41 -17.43
CA LYS A 26 -21.94 -13.83 -17.31
C LYS A 26 -20.84 -14.61 -16.58
N MET A 27 -19.58 -14.30 -16.85
CA MET A 27 -18.43 -14.90 -16.17
C MET A 27 -18.48 -14.59 -14.67
N ILE A 28 -18.54 -13.31 -14.28
CA ILE A 28 -18.59 -12.88 -12.87
C ILE A 28 -19.77 -13.50 -12.13
N LYS A 29 -20.94 -13.62 -12.78
CA LYS A 29 -22.15 -14.20 -12.16
C LYS A 29 -22.08 -15.72 -11.98
N ASN A 30 -21.37 -16.42 -12.86
CA ASN A 30 -21.35 -17.88 -12.90
C ASN A 30 -20.03 -18.49 -12.42
N GLU A 31 -19.04 -17.67 -12.08
CA GLU A 31 -17.81 -18.15 -11.47
C GLU A 31 -18.16 -18.89 -10.17
N PRO A 32 -17.70 -20.14 -10.01
CA PRO A 32 -17.96 -20.87 -8.78
C PRO A 32 -17.27 -20.17 -7.62
N VAL A 33 -17.94 -20.13 -6.47
CA VAL A 33 -17.31 -19.67 -5.23
C VAL A 33 -16.16 -20.63 -4.91
N VAL A 34 -14.94 -20.11 -4.94
CA VAL A 34 -13.74 -20.85 -4.54
C VAL A 34 -13.27 -20.30 -3.21
N GLU A 35 -13.14 -21.18 -2.22
CA GLU A 35 -12.51 -20.80 -0.95
C GLU A 35 -11.05 -20.40 -1.21
N ARG A 36 -10.70 -19.16 -0.83
CA ARG A 36 -9.34 -18.66 -0.95
C ARG A 36 -8.78 -18.46 0.45
N SER A 37 -7.67 -19.11 0.74
CA SER A 37 -6.92 -18.94 1.98
C SER A 37 -5.60 -18.20 1.73
N TRP A 38 -5.15 -17.49 2.76
CA TRP A 38 -3.81 -16.94 2.86
C TRP A 38 -3.30 -17.17 4.28
N ASP A 39 -2.63 -18.30 4.48
CA ASP A 39 -2.24 -18.78 5.81
C ASP A 39 -0.88 -18.23 6.28
N MET A 40 -0.50 -18.60 7.51
CA MET A 40 0.73 -18.12 8.13
C MET A 40 2.00 -18.57 7.39
N ASP A 41 1.99 -19.72 6.73
CA ASP A 41 3.17 -20.22 6.02
C ASP A 41 3.35 -19.47 4.70
N GLN A 42 2.25 -19.17 4.01
CA GLN A 42 2.25 -18.27 2.84
C GLN A 42 2.70 -16.86 3.22
N ILE A 43 2.26 -16.33 4.37
CA ILE A 43 2.72 -15.03 4.88
C ILE A 43 4.24 -15.05 5.09
N ARG A 44 4.77 -16.06 5.82
CA ARG A 44 6.21 -16.19 6.09
C ARG A 44 7.02 -16.31 4.80
N ALA A 45 6.55 -17.12 3.85
CA ALA A 45 7.20 -17.31 2.55
C ALA A 45 7.19 -16.05 1.69
N SER A 46 6.23 -15.14 1.91
CA SER A 46 6.11 -13.88 1.16
C SER A 46 7.05 -12.76 1.64
N VAL A 47 7.74 -12.95 2.78
CA VAL A 47 8.63 -11.93 3.34
C VAL A 47 9.80 -11.69 2.40
N LYS A 48 9.99 -10.44 2.00
CA LYS A 48 11.12 -9.98 1.19
C LYS A 48 11.92 -8.95 1.97
N VAL A 49 13.23 -9.15 2.02
CA VAL A 49 14.21 -8.17 2.46
C VAL A 49 14.68 -7.44 1.21
N LEU A 50 14.36 -6.16 1.10
CA LEU A 50 14.65 -5.35 -0.08
C LEU A 50 15.94 -4.53 0.10
N VAL A 51 16.26 -4.17 1.34
CA VAL A 51 17.47 -3.43 1.71
C VAL A 51 18.07 -4.06 2.95
N ASP A 52 19.40 -4.18 2.97
CA ASP A 52 20.14 -4.55 4.18
C ASP A 52 20.10 -3.38 5.17
N GLU A 53 19.43 -3.57 6.31
CA GLU A 53 19.26 -2.50 7.30
C GLU A 53 20.59 -2.04 7.92
N SER A 54 21.65 -2.86 7.85
CA SER A 54 22.98 -2.52 8.35
C SER A 54 23.74 -1.51 7.48
N THR A 55 23.34 -1.37 6.21
CA THR A 55 23.99 -0.44 5.26
C THR A 55 23.35 0.94 5.23
N LEU A 56 22.23 1.11 5.93
CA LEU A 56 21.45 2.33 5.90
C LEU A 56 22.10 3.44 6.75
N PRO A 57 21.97 4.72 6.35
CA PRO A 57 22.57 5.84 7.08
C PRO A 57 21.94 6.04 8.46
N GLY A 58 22.72 6.64 9.37
CA GLY A 58 22.30 6.94 10.75
C GLY A 58 21.46 8.21 10.92
N LYS A 59 21.13 8.92 9.83
CA LYS A 59 20.32 10.15 9.84
C LYS A 59 19.60 10.34 8.49
N PRO A 60 18.57 11.21 8.41
CA PRO A 60 17.90 11.53 7.17
C PRO A 60 18.87 11.97 6.06
N ASN A 61 18.62 11.50 4.83
CA ASN A 61 19.38 11.87 3.63
C ASN A 61 18.65 12.89 2.73
N TYR A 62 17.59 13.49 3.24
CA TYR A 62 16.79 14.54 2.63
C TYR A 62 16.64 15.71 3.60
N GLU A 63 16.21 16.86 3.09
CA GLU A 63 16.10 18.10 3.87
C GLU A 63 14.91 18.05 4.85
N ILE A 64 15.21 17.85 6.14
CA ILE A 64 14.24 17.91 7.22
C ILE A 64 14.95 18.22 8.54
N ASP A 65 14.29 19.00 9.42
CA ASP A 65 14.80 19.28 10.76
C ASP A 65 14.64 18.07 11.69
N SER A 66 13.46 17.45 11.64
CA SER A 66 13.11 16.28 12.44
C SER A 66 12.19 15.36 11.66
N VAL A 67 12.40 14.04 11.74
CA VAL A 67 11.52 13.05 11.12
C VAL A 67 10.08 13.13 11.65
N TYR A 68 9.89 13.66 12.87
CA TYR A 68 8.56 13.91 13.43
C TYR A 68 7.77 15.01 12.70
N ASP A 69 8.44 15.85 11.90
CA ASP A 69 7.78 16.84 11.05
C ASP A 69 7.26 16.20 9.74
N LEU A 70 7.48 14.90 9.50
CA LEU A 70 6.95 14.24 8.30
C LEU A 70 5.43 14.12 8.35
N MET A 71 4.81 14.54 7.26
CA MET A 71 3.45 14.18 6.90
C MET A 71 3.50 13.21 5.71
N VAL A 72 2.59 12.24 5.69
CA VAL A 72 2.50 11.28 4.60
C VAL A 72 1.12 11.33 3.94
N ILE A 73 1.11 11.39 2.61
CA ILE A 73 -0.10 11.40 1.79
C ILE A 73 -0.18 10.08 1.04
N MET A 74 -1.28 9.36 1.24
CA MET A 74 -1.59 8.12 0.53
C MET A 74 -2.18 8.44 -0.85
N ALA A 75 -1.33 8.63 -1.85
CA ALA A 75 -1.76 8.91 -3.21
C ALA A 75 -2.10 7.61 -3.95
N ARG A 76 -3.39 7.20 -3.91
CA ARG A 76 -3.88 5.89 -4.40
C ARG A 76 -3.77 5.68 -5.92
N GLY A 77 -3.50 6.73 -6.71
CA GLY A 77 -3.53 6.67 -8.18
C GLY A 77 -4.95 6.50 -8.74
N ARG A 78 -5.12 6.66 -10.06
CA ARG A 78 -6.46 6.70 -10.68
C ARG A 78 -7.24 5.37 -10.58
N TYR A 79 -6.54 4.25 -10.53
CA TYR A 79 -7.13 2.90 -10.59
C TYR A 79 -6.79 2.05 -9.36
N GLY A 80 -6.19 2.62 -8.32
CA GLY A 80 -5.84 1.90 -7.10
C GLY A 80 -4.73 0.84 -7.25
N ARG A 81 -4.10 0.75 -8.42
CA ARG A 81 -2.96 -0.14 -8.72
C ARG A 81 -1.90 0.64 -9.47
N GLY A 82 -0.64 0.37 -9.13
CA GLY A 82 0.53 0.80 -9.88
C GLY A 82 0.87 -0.18 -10.98
N ASP A 83 0.68 0.20 -12.24
CA ASP A 83 1.56 -0.24 -13.32
C ASP A 83 2.54 0.90 -13.61
N GLY A 84 3.69 0.63 -14.22
CA GLY A 84 4.85 1.54 -14.26
C GLY A 84 4.59 3.01 -14.66
N SER A 85 3.44 3.36 -15.26
CA SER A 85 3.04 4.72 -15.64
C SER A 85 1.96 5.37 -14.76
N ASN A 86 1.21 4.63 -13.92
CA ASN A 86 0.16 5.15 -13.03
C ASN A 86 0.36 4.68 -11.59
N GLN A 87 1.36 5.22 -10.89
CA GLN A 87 1.78 4.64 -9.61
C GLN A 87 0.97 5.19 -8.43
N ALA A 88 0.40 4.25 -7.69
CA ALA A 88 0.04 4.49 -6.30
C ALA A 88 1.32 4.70 -5.49
N ARG A 89 1.33 5.70 -4.61
CA ARG A 89 2.54 6.11 -3.88
C ARG A 89 2.21 6.70 -2.52
N ALA A 90 3.12 6.49 -1.57
CA ALA A 90 3.18 7.28 -0.36
C ALA A 90 4.06 8.50 -0.63
N VAL A 91 3.49 9.69 -0.53
CA VAL A 91 4.22 10.96 -0.73
C VAL A 91 4.55 11.56 0.63
N PHE A 92 5.83 11.85 0.87
CA PHE A 92 6.32 12.42 2.11
C PHE A 92 6.52 13.93 1.95
N ILE A 93 5.92 14.67 2.87
CA ILE A 93 5.92 16.13 2.92
C ILE A 93 6.57 16.57 4.23
N ASN A 94 7.45 17.57 4.18
CA ASN A 94 7.89 18.27 5.38
C ASN A 94 6.74 19.18 5.87
N GLY A 95 6.17 18.86 7.03
CA GLY A 95 5.02 19.55 7.59
C GLY A 95 5.28 21.00 8.02
N LYS A 96 6.55 21.43 8.16
CA LYS A 96 6.87 22.82 8.50
C LYS A 96 6.74 23.77 7.31
N ASN A 97 7.06 23.30 6.10
CA ASN A 97 7.14 24.14 4.91
C ASN A 97 6.30 23.62 3.73
N ASN A 98 5.58 22.51 3.91
CA ASN A 98 4.74 21.85 2.91
C ASN A 98 5.47 21.40 1.64
N GLN A 99 6.79 21.19 1.71
CA GLN A 99 7.57 20.73 0.57
C GLN A 99 7.61 19.20 0.50
N LYS A 100 7.51 18.65 -0.71
CA LYS A 100 7.72 17.21 -0.93
C LYS A 100 9.19 16.87 -0.73
N VAL A 101 9.47 15.96 0.21
CA VAL A 101 10.83 15.48 0.52
C VAL A 101 11.12 14.11 -0.07
N GLY A 102 10.09 13.36 -0.47
CA GLY A 102 10.26 12.10 -1.21
C GLY A 102 8.95 11.40 -1.49
N GLU A 103 9.02 10.29 -2.21
CA GLU A 103 7.89 9.41 -2.45
C GLU A 103 8.34 7.96 -2.63
N ILE A 104 7.47 7.04 -2.24
CA ILE A 104 7.66 5.60 -2.37
C ILE A 104 6.53 5.04 -3.21
N ALA A 105 6.89 4.32 -4.27
CA ALA A 105 5.94 3.58 -5.09
C ALA A 105 5.45 2.32 -4.36
N THR A 106 4.16 2.03 -4.46
CA THR A 106 3.55 0.80 -3.94
C THR A 106 2.82 0.06 -5.05
N VAL A 107 2.79 -1.28 -4.98
CA VAL A 107 2.11 -2.11 -5.99
C VAL A 107 0.61 -1.86 -5.97
N GLY A 108 -0.01 -1.99 -4.79
CA GLY A 108 -1.39 -1.60 -4.54
C GLY A 108 -1.51 -0.17 -4.01
N ALA A 109 -2.73 0.36 -4.02
CA ALA A 109 -3.07 1.61 -3.36
C ALA A 109 -2.65 1.58 -1.88
N PRO A 110 -1.79 2.52 -1.43
CA PRO A 110 -1.48 2.63 -0.02
C PRO A 110 -2.73 3.14 0.74
N HIS A 111 -2.94 2.66 1.97
CA HIS A 111 -4.15 2.99 2.73
C HIS A 111 -3.87 3.68 4.06
N ILE A 112 -3.17 2.99 4.95
CA ILE A 112 -2.80 3.50 6.28
C ILE A 112 -1.31 3.32 6.48
N MET A 113 -0.69 4.34 7.07
CA MET A 113 0.68 4.29 7.55
C MET A 113 0.71 4.63 9.04
N GLU A 114 1.41 3.79 9.80
CA GLU A 114 1.67 3.96 11.23
C GLU A 114 3.14 4.34 11.43
N PHE A 115 3.39 5.39 12.20
CA PHE A 115 4.73 5.76 12.63
C PHE A 115 5.08 5.01 13.92
N SER A 116 6.33 4.57 14.04
CA SER A 116 6.75 3.87 15.25
C SER A 116 6.77 4.80 16.46
N PRO A 117 6.04 4.47 17.55
CA PRO A 117 6.00 5.31 18.75
C PRO A 117 7.29 5.21 19.59
N SER A 118 8.11 4.19 19.34
CA SER A 118 9.34 3.92 20.12
C SER A 118 10.63 4.13 19.34
N HIS A 119 10.55 4.30 18.02
CA HIS A 119 11.71 4.45 17.15
C HIS A 119 11.40 5.44 16.02
N GLU A 120 11.97 6.64 16.06
CA GLU A 120 11.72 7.70 15.06
C GLU A 120 11.99 7.29 13.61
N ARG A 121 12.81 6.26 13.42
CA ARG A 121 13.28 5.81 12.12
C ARG A 121 12.27 4.99 11.33
N TRP A 122 11.32 4.34 11.98
CA TRP A 122 10.50 3.32 11.33
C TRP A 122 9.06 3.76 11.11
N GLY A 123 8.57 3.52 9.89
CA GLY A 123 7.15 3.58 9.56
C GLY A 123 6.67 2.27 8.95
N TYR A 124 5.37 2.01 9.06
CA TYR A 124 4.74 0.78 8.57
C TYR A 124 3.51 1.13 7.76
N LEU A 125 3.48 0.72 6.50
CA LEU A 125 2.39 1.01 5.58
C LEU A 125 1.67 -0.25 5.19
N LYS A 126 0.34 -0.19 5.09
CA LYS A 126 -0.46 -1.26 4.52
C LYS A 126 -1.23 -0.78 3.29
N SER A 127 -1.19 -1.57 2.22
CA SER A 127 -1.93 -1.31 0.99
C SER A 127 -3.18 -2.18 0.86
N ASP A 128 -4.12 -1.72 0.04
CA ASP A 128 -5.44 -2.36 -0.17
C ASP A 128 -5.32 -3.81 -0.66
N ASP A 129 -4.26 -4.08 -1.42
CA ASP A 129 -3.93 -5.41 -1.93
C ASP A 129 -3.27 -6.30 -0.86
N GLY A 130 -3.31 -5.94 0.42
CA GLY A 130 -2.87 -6.79 1.53
C GLY A 130 -1.35 -6.92 1.69
N HIS A 131 -0.56 -6.04 1.10
CA HIS A 131 0.87 -5.94 1.43
C HIS A 131 1.07 -5.04 2.66
N VAL A 132 2.02 -5.43 3.50
CA VAL A 132 2.61 -4.58 4.54
C VAL A 132 4.04 -4.25 4.16
N TYR A 133 4.45 -3.02 4.42
CA TYR A 133 5.76 -2.48 4.11
C TYR A 133 6.38 -1.91 5.38
N LYS A 134 7.63 -2.28 5.66
CA LYS A 134 8.48 -1.58 6.64
C LYS A 134 9.27 -0.53 5.87
N ILE A 135 9.17 0.73 6.31
CA ILE A 135 9.75 1.89 5.65
C ILE A 135 10.81 2.49 6.57
N ASP A 136 12.01 2.70 6.03
CA ASP A 136 13.05 3.51 6.67
C ASP A 136 12.78 4.99 6.39
N LEU A 137 12.39 5.72 7.43
CA LEU A 137 12.05 7.14 7.32
C LEU A 137 13.28 8.00 7.11
N TYR A 138 14.50 7.53 7.35
CA TYR A 138 15.72 8.31 7.06
C TYR A 138 16.07 8.32 5.57
N THR A 139 15.69 7.30 4.82
CA THR A 139 16.00 7.18 3.39
C THR A 139 14.76 7.24 2.50
N LEU A 140 13.56 7.17 3.09
CA LEU A 140 12.28 7.04 2.42
C LEU A 140 12.29 5.83 1.47
N GLN A 141 12.70 4.68 1.98
CA GLN A 141 12.76 3.41 1.24
C GLN A 141 11.98 2.31 1.95
N ILE A 142 11.37 1.42 1.17
CA ILE A 142 10.83 0.16 1.68
C ILE A 142 12.01 -0.78 1.92
N VAL A 143 12.26 -1.14 3.18
CA VAL A 143 13.33 -2.06 3.55
C VAL A 143 12.86 -3.52 3.56
N ARG A 144 11.58 -3.74 3.87
CA ARG A 144 10.96 -5.07 3.87
C ARG A 144 9.52 -5.00 3.43
N GLN A 145 9.03 -6.08 2.84
CA GLN A 145 7.61 -6.25 2.53
C GLN A 145 7.14 -7.68 2.77
N ALA A 146 5.85 -7.85 3.02
CA ALA A 146 5.19 -9.15 3.07
C ALA A 146 3.73 -9.04 2.62
N LYS A 147 3.19 -10.11 2.05
CA LYS A 147 1.76 -10.25 1.78
C LYS A 147 1.10 -10.89 3.01
N VAL A 148 0.22 -10.16 3.68
CA VAL A 148 -0.32 -10.53 5.01
C VAL A 148 -1.78 -10.94 5.00
N GLY A 149 -2.33 -11.14 3.81
CA GLY A 149 -3.73 -11.46 3.59
C GLY A 149 -4.13 -11.13 2.16
N LEU A 150 -5.30 -11.55 1.68
CA LEU A 150 -5.69 -11.37 0.28
C LEU A 150 -6.01 -9.90 -0.05
N THR A 151 -6.80 -9.24 0.81
CA THR A 151 -7.10 -7.80 0.76
C THR A 151 -7.23 -7.24 2.18
N GLY A 152 -7.48 -5.95 2.31
CA GLY A 152 -7.83 -5.30 3.58
C GLY A 152 -6.74 -4.36 4.10
N THR A 153 -7.16 -3.34 4.83
CA THR A 153 -6.36 -2.11 4.98
C THR A 153 -5.91 -1.82 6.40
N GLY A 154 -6.52 -2.45 7.40
CA GLY A 154 -6.24 -2.15 8.80
C GLY A 154 -4.85 -2.61 9.22
N ILE A 155 -4.16 -1.70 9.88
CA ILE A 155 -2.86 -1.87 10.52
C ILE A 155 -2.90 -1.10 11.83
N ALA A 156 -2.29 -1.64 12.87
CA ALA A 156 -2.04 -0.96 14.12
C ALA A 156 -0.70 -1.42 14.67
N LEU A 157 0.00 -0.52 15.35
CA LEU A 157 1.30 -0.79 15.97
C LEU A 157 1.16 -0.72 17.50
N SER A 158 1.78 -1.65 18.20
CA SER A 158 1.81 -1.64 19.66
C SER A 158 2.54 -0.40 20.18
N LYS A 159 2.18 0.05 21.39
CA LYS A 159 2.79 1.24 22.03
C LYS A 159 4.31 1.14 22.21
N ASP A 160 4.84 -0.08 22.39
CA ASP A 160 6.27 -0.34 22.48
C ASP A 160 6.95 -0.50 21.11
N GLY A 161 6.20 -0.44 20.02
CA GLY A 161 6.66 -0.58 18.63
C GLY A 161 7.11 -1.98 18.24
N LYS A 162 6.83 -3.01 19.05
CA LYS A 162 7.31 -4.39 18.81
C LYS A 162 6.36 -5.24 17.97
N TRP A 163 5.06 -4.93 17.95
CA TRP A 163 4.05 -5.79 17.35
C TRP A 163 3.13 -5.03 16.40
N LEU A 164 2.90 -5.61 15.23
CA LEU A 164 1.88 -5.15 14.28
C LEU A 164 0.65 -6.06 14.34
N ALA A 165 -0.52 -5.45 14.46
CA ALA A 165 -1.80 -6.10 14.22
C ALA A 165 -2.31 -5.70 12.84
N LEU A 166 -2.68 -6.69 12.02
CA LEU A 166 -3.03 -6.49 10.61
C LEU A 166 -4.38 -7.16 10.35
N SER A 167 -5.37 -6.45 9.83
CA SER A 167 -6.68 -7.03 9.49
C SER A 167 -6.77 -7.35 8.00
N SER A 168 -7.17 -8.57 7.65
CA SER A 168 -7.43 -8.94 6.25
C SER A 168 -8.92 -9.11 6.02
N PHE A 169 -9.36 -8.83 4.79
CA PHE A 169 -10.70 -9.08 4.32
C PHE A 169 -10.65 -10.10 3.18
N VAL A 170 -11.57 -11.06 3.23
CA VAL A 170 -11.87 -12.01 2.17
C VAL A 170 -13.38 -11.93 1.94
N PRO A 171 -13.83 -11.22 0.89
CA PRO A 171 -15.25 -11.11 0.55
C PRO A 171 -15.86 -12.43 0.09
#